data_AF-B0Z442-F1
#
_entry.id   AF-B0Z442-F1
#
_cell.length_a   1.000
_cell.length_b   1.000
_cell.length_c   1.000
_cell.angle_alpha   90.00
_cell.angle_beta   90.00
_cell.angle_gamma   90.00
#
_symmetry.space_group_name_H-M   'P 1'
#
loop_
_entity.id
_entity.type
_entity.pdbx_description
1 polymer ?
#
loop_
_entity_poly.entity_id
_entity_poly.type
_entity_poly.pdbx_seq_one_letter_code
_entity_poly.pdbx_strand_id
1 'polypeptide(L)'
;KTEDWDSITVISYVYGYNYLRSQCAYDVSPGGFLASVYHLTKIRYGIDKPEEVCIKVFAPRSNPQTPSVFWIWRSADFKERESYDMLGIYYENHPRLKRILMPESWIGWSLR
;
A
#
# COMPACT_ATOMS: atom_id res chain seq x y z
N LYS A 1 -10.73 -1.19 -11.29
CA LYS A 1 -11.24 -2.00 -10.15
C LYS A 1 -10.06 -2.71 -9.49
N THR A 2 -10.21 -3.40 -8.36
CA THR A 2 -9.08 -4.16 -7.75
C THR A 2 -8.47 -5.16 -8.74
N GLU A 3 -9.29 -5.69 -9.65
CA GLU A 3 -8.89 -6.57 -10.77
C GLU A 3 -7.83 -5.96 -11.70
N ASP A 4 -7.76 -4.63 -11.82
CA ASP A 4 -6.79 -3.96 -12.70
C ASP A 4 -5.52 -3.54 -11.96
N TRP A 5 -5.43 -3.77 -10.65
CA TRP A 5 -4.40 -3.20 -9.80
C TRP A 5 -2.98 -3.63 -10.21
N ASP A 6 -2.79 -4.91 -10.50
CA ASP A 6 -1.50 -5.43 -10.96
C ASP A 6 -1.07 -4.78 -12.29
N SER A 7 -2.01 -4.62 -13.23
CA SER A 7 -1.76 -3.93 -14.50
C SER A 7 -1.40 -2.46 -14.30
N ILE A 8 -2.14 -1.75 -13.42
CA ILE A 8 -1.90 -0.34 -13.11
C ILE A 8 -0.53 -0.14 -12.50
N THR A 9 -0.12 -1.01 -11.57
CA THR A 9 1.17 -0.90 -10.89
C THR A 9 2.34 -1.16 -11.84
N VAL A 10 2.24 -2.18 -12.70
CA VAL A 10 3.25 -2.47 -13.73
C VAL A 10 3.34 -1.31 -14.74
N ILE A 11 2.21 -0.82 -15.25
CA ILE A 11 2.20 0.31 -16.19
C ILE A 11 2.78 1.57 -15.55
N SER A 12 2.48 1.85 -14.28
CA SER A 12 3.04 2.98 -13.55
C SER A 12 4.57 2.90 -13.46
N TYR A 13 5.10 1.71 -13.17
CA TYR A 13 6.54 1.48 -13.15
C TYR A 13 7.17 1.68 -14.54
N VAL A 14 6.56 1.11 -15.59
CA VAL A 14 7.01 1.26 -16.98
C VAL A 14 6.98 2.72 -17.45
N TYR A 15 5.98 3.50 -17.03
CA TYR A 15 5.88 4.93 -17.30
C TYR A 15 6.97 5.78 -16.61
N GLY A 16 7.68 5.18 -15.67
CA GLY A 16 8.86 5.74 -15.02
C GLY A 16 8.66 6.18 -13.58
N TYR A 17 7.54 5.81 -12.92
CA TYR A 17 7.38 6.01 -11.48
C TYR A 17 8.27 5.01 -10.72
N ASN A 18 9.55 5.34 -10.64
CA ASN A 18 10.61 4.49 -10.09
C ASN A 18 10.75 4.58 -8.57
N TYR A 19 10.02 5.47 -7.89
CA TYR A 19 10.13 5.67 -6.46
C TYR A 19 8.76 5.64 -5.75
N LEU A 20 8.56 4.65 -4.89
CA LEU A 20 7.44 4.62 -3.95
C LEU A 20 7.81 5.44 -2.71
N ARG A 21 7.39 6.71 -2.72
CA ARG A 21 7.66 7.69 -1.67
C ARG A 21 6.97 7.32 -0.37
N SER A 22 5.68 6.99 -0.44
CA SER A 22 4.90 6.58 0.73
C SER A 22 3.86 5.55 0.32
N GLN A 23 3.74 4.51 1.12
CA GLN A 23 2.55 3.67 1.15
C GLN A 23 1.98 3.84 2.55
N CYS A 24 0.69 4.13 2.63
CA CYS A 24 -0.02 4.27 3.89
C CYS A 24 -1.43 3.73 3.72
N ALA A 25 -2.12 3.50 4.83
CA ALA A 25 -3.51 3.13 4.81
C ALA A 25 -4.31 3.94 5.82
N TYR A 26 -5.60 4.11 5.56
CA TYR A 26 -6.52 4.78 6.47
C TYR A 26 -7.92 4.17 6.40
N ASP A 27 -8.68 4.32 7.47
CA ASP A 27 -10.10 3.99 7.50
C ASP A 27 -10.92 5.14 6.90
N VAL A 28 -11.64 4.87 5.80
CA VAL A 28 -12.39 5.91 5.06
C VAL A 28 -13.63 6.31 5.84
N SER A 29 -14.32 5.34 6.43
CA SER A 29 -15.52 5.58 7.23
C SER A 29 -15.82 4.38 8.14
N PRO A 30 -16.36 4.62 9.36
CA PRO A 30 -16.77 3.55 10.25
C PRO A 30 -17.73 2.58 9.55
N GLY A 31 -17.36 1.30 9.48
CA GLY A 31 -18.16 0.24 8.83
C GLY A 31 -18.12 0.22 7.30
N GLY A 32 -17.35 1.09 6.65
CA GLY A 32 -17.25 1.20 5.20
C GLY A 32 -16.02 0.52 4.60
N PHE A 33 -15.18 1.32 3.96
CA PHE A 33 -13.99 0.87 3.25
C PHE A 33 -12.72 1.29 3.99
N LEU A 34 -11.70 0.47 3.87
CA LEU A 34 -10.32 0.88 4.12
C LEU A 34 -9.72 1.35 2.80
N ALA A 35 -8.74 2.23 2.86
CA ALA A 35 -7.99 2.67 1.69
C ALA A 35 -6.50 2.42 1.90
N SER A 36 -5.87 1.69 0.97
CA SER A 36 -4.42 1.63 0.82
C SER A 36 -4.01 2.67 -0.23
N VAL A 37 -3.10 3.56 0.14
CA VAL A 37 -2.68 4.71 -0.67
C VAL A 37 -1.21 4.58 -1.02
N TYR A 38 -0.90 4.79 -2.30
CA TYR A 38 0.44 4.71 -2.84
C TYR A 38 0.81 6.05 -3.47
N HIS A 39 1.79 6.72 -2.87
CA HIS A 39 2.40 7.94 -3.38
C HIS A 39 3.64 7.55 -4.18
N LEU A 40 3.54 7.67 -5.50
CA LEU A 40 4.60 7.36 -6.43
C LEU A 40 5.21 8.65 -6.98
N THR A 41 6.53 8.67 -7.12
CA THR A 41 7.30 9.80 -7.62
C THR A 41 8.19 9.34 -8.75
N LYS A 42 8.30 10.16 -9.80
CA LYS A 42 9.19 9.96 -10.94
C LYS A 42 10.49 10.70 -10.69
N ILE A 43 11.48 9.99 -10.13
CA ILE A 43 12.79 10.56 -9.83
C ILE A 43 13.68 10.53 -11.07
N ARG A 44 14.19 11.71 -11.45
CA ARG A 44 15.16 11.91 -12.53
C ARG A 44 16.22 12.90 -12.07
N TYR A 45 17.45 12.73 -12.54
CA TYR A 45 18.54 13.63 -12.21
C TYR A 45 18.27 15.04 -12.74
N GLY A 46 18.60 16.07 -11.94
CA GLY A 46 18.49 17.47 -12.35
C GLY A 46 17.07 18.04 -12.42
N ILE A 47 16.09 17.38 -11.78
CA ILE A 47 14.70 17.85 -11.72
C ILE A 47 14.38 18.32 -10.29
N ASP A 48 14.06 19.60 -10.13
CA ASP A 48 13.69 20.19 -8.83
C ASP A 48 12.24 19.86 -8.41
N LYS A 49 11.36 19.62 -9.38
CA LYS A 49 9.94 19.30 -9.16
C LYS A 49 9.57 18.01 -9.90
N PRO A 50 9.75 16.84 -9.27
CA PRO A 50 9.41 15.57 -9.90
C PRO A 50 7.89 15.43 -10.06
N GLU A 51 7.48 14.66 -11.06
CA GLU A 51 6.09 14.28 -11.26
C GLU A 51 5.66 13.27 -10.18
N GLU A 52 4.49 13.48 -9.59
CA GLU A 52 3.95 12.64 -8.51
C GLU A 52 2.53 12.19 -8.83
N VAL A 53 2.22 10.94 -8.49
CA VAL A 53 0.87 10.39 -8.58
C VAL A 53 0.50 9.73 -7.26
N CYS A 54 -0.75 9.91 -6.85
CA CYS A 54 -1.32 9.28 -5.67
C CYS A 54 -2.42 8.33 -6.12
N ILE A 55 -2.24 7.04 -5.87
CA ILE A 55 -3.22 6.01 -6.20
C ILE A 55 -3.86 5.51 -4.92
N LYS A 56 -5.20 5.52 -4.88
CA LYS A 56 -5.99 5.02 -3.75
C LYS A 56 -6.69 3.73 -4.15
N VAL A 57 -6.43 2.67 -3.40
CA VAL A 57 -7.06 1.36 -3.57
C VAL A 57 -8.00 1.14 -2.40
N PHE A 58 -9.29 1.02 -2.70
CA PHE A 58 -10.32 0.80 -1.70
C PHE A 58 -10.52 -0.70 -1.48
N ALA A 59 -10.50 -1.12 -0.23
CA ALA A 59 -10.72 -2.50 0.20
C ALA A 59 -11.91 -2.55 1.19
N PRO A 60 -12.87 -3.47 1.00
CA PRO A 60 -14.03 -3.57 1.89
C PRO A 60 -13.60 -4.04 3.28
N ARG A 61 -14.14 -3.43 4.35
CA ARG A 61 -13.76 -3.77 5.74
C ARG A 61 -14.09 -5.22 6.14
N SER A 62 -15.07 -5.85 5.48
CA SER A 62 -15.44 -7.25 5.68
C SER A 62 -14.37 -8.24 5.18
N ASN A 63 -13.67 -7.88 4.09
CA ASN A 63 -12.58 -8.67 3.54
C ASN A 63 -11.50 -7.75 2.93
N PRO A 64 -10.71 -7.07 3.77
CA PRO A 64 -9.80 -6.04 3.30
C PRO A 64 -8.54 -6.68 2.72
N GLN A 65 -8.55 -6.91 1.42
CA GLN A 65 -7.46 -7.54 0.68
C GLN A 65 -7.02 -6.65 -0.48
N THR A 66 -5.74 -6.66 -0.81
CA THR A 66 -5.15 -5.95 -1.95
C THR A 66 -3.85 -6.64 -2.36
N PRO A 67 -3.52 -6.75 -3.66
CA PRO A 67 -2.21 -7.27 -4.07
C PRO A 67 -1.05 -6.37 -3.61
N SER A 68 0.00 -7.00 -3.07
CA SER A 68 1.23 -6.32 -2.65
C SER A 68 1.99 -5.74 -3.84
N VAL A 69 2.53 -4.53 -3.69
CA VAL A 69 3.41 -3.92 -4.68
C VAL A 69 4.90 -4.14 -4.41
N PHE A 70 5.23 -4.96 -3.41
CA PHE A 70 6.60 -5.24 -2.98
C PHE A 70 7.52 -5.71 -4.12
N TRP A 71 6.99 -6.50 -5.06
CA TRP A 71 7.77 -7.03 -6.18
C TRP A 71 8.14 -5.95 -7.21
N ILE A 72 7.43 -4.83 -7.22
CA ILE A 72 7.69 -3.68 -8.09
C ILE A 72 8.53 -2.65 -7.33
N TRP A 73 8.08 -2.24 -6.14
CA TRP A 73 8.80 -1.33 -5.25
C TRP A 73 9.09 -2.00 -3.92
N ARG A 74 10.35 -2.43 -3.73
CA ARG A 74 10.81 -3.10 -2.50
C ARG A 74 10.64 -2.26 -1.24
N SER A 75 10.56 -0.92 -1.36
CA SER A 75 10.31 -0.01 -0.24
C SER A 75 8.91 -0.18 0.37
N ALA A 76 8.04 -0.98 -0.23
CA ALA A 76 6.73 -1.32 0.30
C ALA A 76 6.78 -2.28 1.51
N ASP A 77 7.87 -3.02 1.73
CA ASP A 77 7.95 -4.10 2.74
C ASP A 77 7.40 -3.69 4.12
N PHE A 78 8.05 -2.73 4.75
CA PHE A 78 7.64 -2.29 6.09
C PHE A 78 6.33 -1.52 6.09
N LYS A 79 6.01 -0.80 5.01
CA LYS A 79 4.82 0.06 4.94
C LYS A 79 3.54 -0.77 4.79
N GLU A 80 3.57 -1.80 3.94
CA GLU A 80 2.47 -2.75 3.80
C GLU A 80 2.30 -3.58 5.07
N ARG A 81 3.40 -3.95 5.75
CA ARG A 81 3.35 -4.62 7.05
C ARG A 81 2.80 -3.74 8.16
N GLU A 82 3.11 -2.44 8.17
CA GLU A 82 2.51 -1.46 9.08
C GLU A 82 1.00 -1.35 8.84
N SER A 83 0.61 -1.21 7.58
CA SER A 83 -0.80 -1.14 7.16
C SER A 83 -1.56 -2.42 7.55
N TYR A 84 -0.93 -3.58 7.41
CA TYR A 84 -1.45 -4.84 7.92
C TYR A 84 -1.57 -4.82 9.44
N ASP A 85 -0.53 -4.45 10.17
CA ASP A 85 -0.51 -4.50 11.64
C ASP A 85 -1.53 -3.56 12.30
N MET A 86 -1.72 -2.38 11.70
CA MET A 86 -2.55 -1.32 12.29
C MET A 86 -4.00 -1.36 11.80
N LEU A 87 -4.22 -1.69 10.52
CA LEU A 87 -5.52 -1.63 9.85
C LEU A 87 -5.96 -2.98 9.28
N GLY A 88 -5.19 -4.06 9.44
CA GLY A 88 -5.58 -5.41 9.04
C GLY A 88 -5.83 -5.60 7.55
N ILE A 89 -5.29 -4.73 6.69
CA ILE A 89 -5.34 -4.93 5.23
C ILE A 89 -4.38 -6.06 4.88
N TYR A 90 -4.90 -7.12 4.28
CA TYR A 90 -4.10 -8.26 3.85
C TYR A 90 -3.49 -7.98 2.47
N TYR A 91 -2.16 -8.00 2.40
CA TYR A 91 -1.40 -7.79 1.17
C TYR A 91 -1.01 -9.14 0.54
N GLU A 92 -1.67 -9.51 -0.54
CA GLU A 92 -1.43 -10.78 -1.22
C GLU A 92 -0.04 -10.81 -1.84
N ASN A 93 0.63 -11.98 -1.82
CA ASN A 93 1.98 -12.19 -2.35
C ASN A 93 3.10 -11.38 -1.67
N HIS A 94 2.84 -10.73 -0.54
CA HIS A 94 3.89 -10.12 0.28
C HIS A 94 4.78 -11.21 0.91
N PRO A 95 6.12 -11.17 0.79
CA PRO A 95 7.01 -12.27 1.19
C PRO A 95 6.98 -12.58 2.69
N ARG A 96 6.68 -11.58 3.52
CA ARG A 96 6.70 -11.69 4.98
C ARG A 96 5.67 -10.78 5.62
N LEU A 97 4.39 -11.06 5.38
CA LEU A 97 3.31 -10.31 6.03
C LEU A 97 3.17 -10.73 7.50
N LYS A 98 3.80 -9.98 8.39
CA LYS A 98 3.76 -10.15 9.85
C LYS A 98 3.72 -8.79 10.53
N ARG A 99 3.12 -8.74 11.73
CA ARG A 99 3.11 -7.56 12.61
C ARG A 99 4.55 -7.04 12.83
N ILE A 100 4.68 -5.73 13.01
CA ILE A 100 5.97 -5.05 13.21
C ILE A 100 5.96 -4.03 14.34
N LEU A 101 4.82 -3.44 14.65
CA LEU A 101 4.64 -2.43 15.70
C LEU A 101 3.97 -3.04 16.93
N MET A 102 2.90 -3.82 16.74
CA MET A 102 2.14 -4.41 17.84
C MET A 102 2.78 -5.70 18.35
N PRO A 103 2.66 -5.99 19.66
CA PRO A 103 3.07 -7.27 20.21
C PRO A 103 2.42 -8.45 19.48
N GLU A 104 3.11 -9.60 19.41
CA GLU A 104 2.57 -10.80 18.74
C GLU A 104 1.27 -11.31 19.38
N SER A 105 1.07 -11.05 20.67
CA SER A 105 -0.15 -11.38 21.42
C SER A 105 -1.32 -10.44 21.17
N TRP A 106 -1.15 -9.38 20.36
CA TRP A 106 -2.19 -8.37 20.12
C TRP A 106 -3.33 -8.93 19.27
N ILE A 107 -4.56 -8.73 19.75
CA ILE A 107 -5.78 -9.16 19.08
C ILE A 107 -6.47 -7.93 18.49
N GLY A 108 -6.76 -7.96 17.19
CA GLY A 108 -7.40 -6.87 16.47
C GLY A 108 -6.45 -5.89 15.80
N TRP A 109 -6.97 -4.71 15.46
CA TRP A 109 -6.32 -3.71 14.61
C TRP A 109 -6.50 -2.33 15.23
N SER A 110 -5.42 -1.72 15.70
CA SER A 110 -5.48 -0.57 16.61
C SER A 110 -5.99 0.73 15.98
N LEU A 111 -5.90 0.88 14.66
CA LEU A 111 -6.34 2.08 13.93
C LEU A 111 -7.70 1.91 13.22
N ARG A 112 -8.47 0.87 13.55
CA ARG A 112 -9.80 0.58 12.98
C ARG A 112 -10.97 1.05 13.83
#